data_AF-A0A358HN43-F1
#
_entry.id   AF-A0A358HN43-F1
#
_cell.length_a   1.000
_cell.length_b   1.000
_cell.length_c   1.000
_cell.angle_alpha   90.00
_cell.angle_beta   90.00
_cell.angle_gamma   90.00
#
_symmetry.space_group_name_H-M   'P 1'
#
loop_
_entity.id
_entity.type
_entity.pdbx_description
1 polymer ?
#
loop_
_entity_poly.entity_id
_entity_poly.type
_entity_poly.pdbx_seq_one_letter_code
_entity_poly.pdbx_strand_id
1 'polypeptide(L)'
;MTFIAKSFGVAAIMATSALCAFGASAQEPAQNDGLNGTLWLQTSVEYKATAMSVYAGATRLLPAAIGDHSWTAALEQDGNFMAKKPAVILDVDETVLDNSAYQSWVVTEDTSYSSKTWAAFVNDAISTPTPGALEFTKAAAAKGVEVFYVSNRKAPEEAATIKNLQEYGFPFADEKHVMLRGEIETWGSAKEPRRKAVADDYRVIMMFGDNFGDFTD
;
A
#
# COMPACT_ATOMS: atom_id res chain seq x y z
N MET A 1 -74.35 22.54 65.60
CA MET A 1 -73.89 22.05 64.28
C MET A 1 -72.64 22.83 63.91
N THR A 2 -71.50 22.13 63.82
CA THR A 2 -70.41 22.28 62.83
C THR A 2 -69.88 23.71 62.54
N PHE A 3 -68.59 24.06 62.67
CA PHE A 3 -67.38 23.39 62.17
C PHE A 3 -66.13 23.78 62.96
N ILE A 4 -65.26 22.80 63.23
CA ILE A 4 -63.85 22.97 63.60
C ILE A 4 -63.04 22.94 62.30
N ALA A 5 -62.34 24.02 61.96
CA ALA A 5 -61.36 24.01 60.87
C ALA A 5 -59.96 23.75 61.45
N LYS A 6 -59.44 22.54 61.22
CA LYS A 6 -58.04 22.19 61.52
C LYS A 6 -57.15 22.71 60.38
N SER A 7 -56.19 23.55 60.74
CA SER A 7 -55.13 23.99 59.83
C SER A 7 -54.17 22.82 59.58
N PHE A 8 -54.05 22.39 58.32
CA PHE A 8 -53.03 21.43 57.89
C PHE A 8 -51.80 22.21 57.42
N GLY A 9 -50.74 22.20 58.22
CA GLY A 9 -49.41 22.62 57.78
C GLY A 9 -48.83 21.57 56.84
N VAL A 10 -48.63 21.94 55.57
CA VAL A 10 -47.91 21.12 54.60
C VAL A 10 -46.41 21.28 54.87
N ALA A 11 -45.79 20.26 55.44
CA ALA A 11 -44.34 20.15 55.48
C ALA A 11 -43.84 19.73 54.09
N ALA A 12 -43.24 20.66 53.36
CA ALA A 12 -42.55 20.38 52.10
C ALA A 12 -41.25 19.64 52.39
N ILE A 13 -41.24 18.32 52.18
CA ILE A 13 -40.01 17.53 52.16
C ILE A 13 -39.34 17.80 50.80
N MET A 14 -38.36 18.71 50.80
CA MET A 14 -37.44 18.84 49.65
C MET A 14 -36.52 17.62 49.63
N ALA A 15 -36.87 16.62 48.83
CA ALA A 15 -35.96 15.56 48.45
C ALA A 15 -34.93 16.14 47.46
N THR A 16 -33.78 16.56 47.96
CA THR A 16 -32.61 16.84 47.12
C THR A 16 -32.11 15.53 46.53
N SER A 17 -32.56 15.21 45.32
CA SER A 17 -31.96 14.17 44.48
C SER A 17 -30.56 14.63 44.10
N ALA A 18 -29.54 14.14 44.81
CA ALA A 18 -28.16 14.24 44.35
C ALA A 18 -28.04 13.36 43.09
N LEU A 19 -28.20 13.97 41.91
CA LEU A 19 -27.72 13.38 40.66
C LEU A 19 -26.20 13.32 40.75
N CYS A 20 -25.67 12.21 41.22
CA CYS A 20 -24.30 11.82 40.92
C CYS A 20 -24.24 11.58 39.41
N ALA A 21 -23.93 12.63 38.65
CA ALA A 21 -23.51 12.49 37.28
C ALA A 21 -22.16 11.76 37.30
N PHE A 22 -22.23 10.42 37.20
CA PHE A 22 -21.10 9.64 36.75
C PHE A 22 -20.89 10.01 35.29
N GLY A 23 -20.19 11.13 35.05
CA GLY A 23 -19.59 11.39 33.76
C GLY A 23 -18.59 10.27 33.53
N ALA A 24 -18.96 9.27 32.74
CA ALA A 24 -18.00 8.37 32.16
C ALA A 24 -17.04 9.25 31.36
N SER A 25 -15.86 9.53 31.92
CA SER A 25 -14.77 10.11 31.17
C SER A 25 -14.45 9.08 30.09
N ALA A 26 -14.85 9.34 28.85
CA ALA A 26 -14.32 8.60 27.73
C ALA A 26 -12.80 8.78 27.79
N GLN A 27 -12.07 7.67 27.95
CA GLN A 27 -10.62 7.69 27.87
C GLN A 27 -10.29 8.15 26.44
N GLU A 28 -9.56 9.26 26.29
CA GLU A 28 -9.05 9.66 24.99
C GLU A 28 -8.23 8.50 24.39
N PRO A 29 -8.31 8.26 23.07
CA PRO A 29 -7.51 7.22 22.44
C PRO A 29 -6.02 7.42 22.75
N ALA A 30 -5.29 6.32 22.96
CA ALA A 30 -3.84 6.39 23.12
C ALA A 30 -3.21 7.04 21.88
N GLN A 31 -2.17 7.84 22.09
CA GLN A 31 -1.41 8.40 20.97
C GLN A 31 -0.71 7.27 20.22
N ASN A 32 -0.77 7.33 18.89
CA ASN A 32 -0.07 6.40 18.00
C ASN A 32 0.55 7.18 16.85
N ASP A 33 1.88 7.08 16.69
CA ASP A 33 2.64 7.83 15.70
C ASP A 33 2.26 7.46 14.24
N GLY A 34 1.69 6.27 14.03
CA GLY A 34 1.23 5.80 12.72
C GLY A 34 -0.14 6.36 12.29
N LEU A 35 -0.91 6.94 13.21
CA LEU A 35 -2.31 7.34 12.96
C LEU A 35 -2.42 8.37 11.82
N ASN A 36 -1.70 9.49 11.92
CA ASN A 36 -1.85 10.58 10.96
C ASN A 36 -1.29 10.21 9.57
N GLY A 37 -0.19 9.45 9.53
CA GLY A 37 0.38 8.96 8.27
C GLY A 37 -0.56 7.99 7.55
N THR A 38 -1.12 7.03 8.29
CA THR A 38 -2.09 6.06 7.75
C THR A 38 -3.36 6.77 7.28
N LEU A 39 -3.89 7.70 8.08
CA LEU A 39 -5.09 8.45 7.71
C LEU A 39 -4.86 9.30 6.45
N TRP A 40 -3.70 9.94 6.33
CA TRP A 40 -3.33 10.71 5.15
C TRP A 40 -3.27 9.81 3.90
N LEU A 41 -2.62 8.64 4.00
CA LEU A 41 -2.54 7.68 2.89
C LEU A 41 -3.93 7.22 2.43
N GLN A 42 -4.79 6.85 3.37
CA GLN A 42 -6.12 6.29 3.06
C GLN A 42 -7.12 7.34 2.54
N THR A 43 -7.08 8.54 3.10
CA THR A 43 -8.21 9.50 2.96
C THR A 43 -7.86 10.76 2.19
N SER A 44 -6.58 11.14 2.12
CA SER A 44 -6.21 12.39 1.46
C SER A 44 -6.40 12.30 -0.06
N VAL A 45 -6.89 13.39 -0.63
CA VAL A 45 -6.93 13.54 -2.09
C VAL A 45 -5.55 13.87 -2.63
N GLU A 46 -4.67 14.42 -1.79
CA GLU A 46 -3.29 14.77 -2.09
C GLU A 46 -2.44 13.52 -2.39
N TYR A 47 -2.54 12.46 -1.58
CA TYR A 47 -1.90 11.18 -1.89
C TYR A 47 -2.37 10.64 -3.24
N LYS A 48 -3.69 10.55 -3.43
CA LYS A 48 -4.30 10.03 -4.65
C LYS A 48 -3.86 10.82 -5.88
N ALA A 49 -3.92 12.15 -5.82
CA ALA A 49 -3.50 13.03 -6.89
C ALA A 49 -2.00 12.90 -7.19
N THR A 50 -1.17 12.69 -6.15
CA THR A 50 0.28 12.49 -6.31
C THR A 50 0.58 11.18 -7.04
N ALA A 51 0.04 10.06 -6.55
CA ALA A 51 0.21 8.75 -7.18
C ALA A 51 -0.28 8.75 -8.64
N MET A 52 -1.50 9.26 -8.86
CA MET A 52 -2.06 9.38 -10.22
C MET A 52 -1.20 10.24 -11.13
N SER A 53 -0.63 11.35 -10.62
CA SER A 53 0.21 12.25 -11.42
C SER A 53 1.52 11.58 -11.84
N VAL A 54 2.13 10.78 -10.97
CA VAL A 54 3.34 9.99 -11.28
C VAL A 54 3.05 9.03 -12.43
N TYR A 55 2.02 8.20 -12.29
CA TYR A 55 1.67 7.20 -13.32
C TYR A 55 1.15 7.82 -14.62
N ALA A 56 0.39 8.92 -14.55
CA ALA A 56 -0.03 9.65 -15.74
C ALA A 56 1.17 10.29 -16.47
N GLY A 57 2.14 10.83 -15.72
CA GLY A 57 3.40 11.34 -16.26
C GLY A 57 4.20 10.25 -16.97
N ALA A 58 4.39 9.11 -16.31
CA ALA A 58 5.06 7.94 -16.88
C ALA A 58 4.36 7.45 -18.16
N THR A 59 3.03 7.36 -18.15
CA THR A 59 2.23 6.96 -19.32
C THR A 59 2.49 7.88 -20.52
N ARG A 60 2.61 9.19 -20.29
CA ARG A 60 2.93 10.17 -21.35
C ARG A 60 4.36 10.02 -21.89
N LEU A 61 5.29 9.57 -21.05
CA LEU A 61 6.70 9.35 -21.43
C LEU A 61 6.93 8.00 -22.14
N LEU A 62 6.01 7.04 -22.04
CA LEU A 62 6.16 5.70 -22.65
C LEU A 62 6.59 5.75 -24.13
N PRO A 63 5.97 6.54 -25.03
CA PRO A 63 6.39 6.56 -26.43
C PRO A 63 7.85 7.00 -26.62
N ALA A 64 8.31 7.99 -25.85
CA ALA A 64 9.69 8.48 -25.93
C ALA A 64 10.67 7.42 -25.39
N ALA A 65 10.38 6.83 -24.23
CA ALA A 65 11.24 5.82 -23.62
C ALA A 65 11.31 4.52 -24.44
N ILE A 66 10.23 4.15 -25.13
CA ILE A 66 10.22 3.02 -26.07
C ILE A 66 11.07 3.35 -27.31
N GLY A 67 10.86 4.53 -27.91
CA GLY A 67 11.48 4.92 -29.18
C GLY A 67 12.97 5.27 -29.09
N ASP A 68 13.42 5.79 -27.95
CA ASP A 68 14.84 6.01 -27.70
C ASP A 68 15.48 4.73 -27.16
N HIS A 69 16.19 4.00 -28.00
CA HIS A 69 16.85 2.75 -27.62
C HIS A 69 18.01 2.92 -26.62
N SER A 70 18.50 4.15 -26.44
CA SER A 70 19.52 4.47 -25.42
C SER A 70 18.91 4.70 -24.03
N TRP A 71 17.59 4.85 -23.94
CA TRP A 71 16.88 5.07 -22.68
C TRP A 71 16.96 3.83 -21.77
N THR A 72 17.41 4.06 -20.54
CA THR A 72 17.42 3.08 -19.44
C THR A 72 17.13 3.76 -18.10
N ALA A 73 16.46 3.03 -17.21
CA ALA A 73 16.27 3.40 -15.80
C ALA A 73 17.10 2.52 -14.84
N ALA A 74 17.56 1.34 -15.26
CA ALA A 74 18.33 0.43 -14.41
C ALA A 74 19.82 0.77 -14.43
N LEU A 75 20.43 0.80 -13.24
CA LEU A 75 21.88 0.99 -13.05
C LEU A 75 22.66 -0.26 -13.47
N GLU A 76 22.01 -1.42 -13.41
CA GLU A 76 22.54 -2.74 -13.75
C GLU A 76 22.66 -2.96 -15.26
N GLN A 77 22.18 -2.03 -16.09
CA GLN A 77 22.30 -2.10 -17.54
C GLN A 77 23.68 -1.67 -18.03
N ASP A 78 24.61 -2.61 -17.97
CA ASP A 78 25.87 -2.55 -18.71
C ASP A 78 25.75 -3.19 -20.11
N GLY A 79 26.59 -2.74 -21.05
CA GLY A 79 26.68 -3.33 -22.40
C GLY A 79 25.53 -3.00 -23.37
N ASN A 80 25.22 -3.94 -24.27
CA ASN A 80 24.32 -3.71 -25.42
C ASN A 80 22.84 -3.97 -25.06
N PHE A 81 22.29 -3.17 -24.15
CA PHE A 81 20.87 -3.23 -23.79
C PHE A 81 19.94 -2.65 -24.88
N MET A 82 20.46 -1.84 -25.81
CA MET A 82 19.68 -1.12 -26.83
C MET A 82 18.88 -2.03 -27.77
N ALA A 83 19.32 -3.29 -27.92
CA ALA A 83 18.64 -4.29 -28.75
C ALA A 83 17.64 -5.17 -27.96
N LYS A 84 17.58 -5.05 -26.62
CA LYS A 84 16.69 -5.84 -25.77
C LYS A 84 15.27 -5.31 -25.81
N LYS A 85 14.29 -6.17 -25.53
CA LYS A 85 12.87 -5.80 -25.44
C LYS A 85 12.67 -4.84 -24.26
N PRO A 86 11.81 -3.81 -24.38
CA PRO A 86 11.57 -2.88 -23.28
C PRO A 86 10.79 -3.55 -22.14
N ALA A 87 11.14 -3.18 -20.91
CA ALA A 87 10.43 -3.59 -19.70
C ALA A 87 10.33 -2.43 -18.70
N VAL A 88 9.40 -2.54 -17.76
CA VAL A 88 9.33 -1.67 -16.56
C VAL A 88 9.40 -2.53 -15.31
N ILE A 89 10.01 -1.99 -14.26
CA ILE A 89 10.07 -2.62 -12.94
C ILE A 89 9.26 -1.78 -11.97
N LEU A 90 8.40 -2.43 -11.19
CA LEU A 90 7.68 -1.79 -10.09
C LEU A 90 7.93 -2.58 -8.81
N ASP A 91 8.12 -1.88 -7.70
CA ASP A 91 7.82 -2.49 -6.40
C ASP A 91 6.32 -2.83 -6.29
N VAL A 92 5.97 -3.72 -5.35
CA VAL A 92 4.59 -4.13 -5.11
C VAL A 92 3.94 -3.30 -4.00
N ASP A 93 4.52 -3.24 -2.81
CA ASP A 93 3.81 -2.75 -1.62
C ASP A 93 3.88 -1.22 -1.54
N GLU A 94 2.76 -0.53 -1.38
CA GLU A 94 2.63 0.95 -1.47
C GLU A 94 2.97 1.55 -2.85
N THR A 95 3.50 0.76 -3.79
CA THR A 95 3.75 1.14 -5.18
C THR A 95 2.65 0.63 -6.13
N VAL A 96 2.40 -0.68 -6.18
CA VAL A 96 1.34 -1.27 -7.03
C VAL A 96 0.09 -1.62 -6.24
N LEU A 97 0.27 -2.14 -5.03
CA LEU A 97 -0.77 -2.55 -4.09
C LEU A 97 -0.70 -1.67 -2.85
N ASP A 98 -1.81 -1.04 -2.52
CA ASP A 98 -2.05 -0.32 -1.27
C ASP A 98 -2.36 -1.33 -0.15
N ASN A 99 -1.50 -1.36 0.86
CA ASN A 99 -1.62 -2.20 2.05
C ASN A 99 -1.97 -1.38 3.30
N SER A 100 -2.45 -0.16 3.15
CA SER A 100 -2.81 0.73 4.25
C SER A 100 -3.85 0.13 5.21
N ALA A 101 -4.66 -0.84 4.77
CA ALA A 101 -5.55 -1.61 5.64
C ALA A 101 -4.77 -2.35 6.74
N TYR A 102 -3.59 -2.90 6.42
CA TYR A 102 -2.70 -3.50 7.41
C TYR A 102 -2.17 -2.47 8.40
N GLN A 103 -1.75 -1.28 7.92
CA GLN A 103 -1.29 -0.20 8.79
C GLN A 103 -2.41 0.33 9.69
N SER A 104 -3.63 0.45 9.17
CA SER A 104 -4.80 0.80 9.95
C SER A 104 -5.05 -0.22 11.06
N TRP A 105 -4.94 -1.52 10.76
CA TRP A 105 -5.04 -2.58 11.76
C TRP A 105 -3.94 -2.48 12.82
N VAL A 106 -2.69 -2.21 12.42
CA VAL A 106 -1.56 -1.98 13.35
C VAL A 106 -1.85 -0.84 14.31
N VAL A 107 -2.40 0.27 13.80
CA VAL A 107 -2.79 1.44 14.62
C VAL A 107 -3.96 1.10 15.56
N THR A 108 -5.00 0.44 15.07
CA THR A 108 -6.21 0.16 15.88
C THR A 108 -5.98 -0.90 16.96
N GLU A 109 -5.12 -1.88 16.70
CA GLU A 109 -4.75 -2.93 17.68
C GLU A 109 -3.58 -2.53 18.59
N ASP A 110 -3.08 -1.29 18.47
CA ASP A 110 -1.92 -0.78 19.21
C ASP A 110 -0.72 -1.75 19.19
N THR A 111 -0.40 -2.23 17.98
CA THR A 111 0.64 -3.23 17.77
C THR A 111 1.74 -2.71 16.84
N SER A 112 2.61 -3.59 16.36
CA SER A 112 3.66 -3.25 15.40
C SER A 112 3.74 -4.28 14.29
N TYR A 113 4.45 -3.94 13.21
CA TYR A 113 4.69 -4.88 12.13
C TYR A 113 5.35 -6.16 12.65
N SER A 114 4.83 -7.31 12.23
CA SER A 114 5.51 -8.59 12.33
C SER A 114 5.38 -9.34 11.02
N SER A 115 6.42 -10.09 10.62
CA SER A 115 6.31 -10.93 9.42
C SER A 115 5.20 -11.98 9.51
N LYS A 116 4.78 -12.38 10.72
CA LYS A 116 3.71 -13.36 10.90
C LYS A 116 2.34 -12.77 10.56
N THR A 117 2.03 -11.59 11.09
CA THR A 117 0.76 -10.89 10.82
C THR A 117 0.72 -10.36 9.40
N TRP A 118 1.86 -9.91 8.88
CA TRP A 118 2.00 -9.51 7.48
C TRP A 118 1.74 -10.66 6.51
N ALA A 119 2.35 -11.83 6.73
CA ALA A 119 2.13 -12.99 5.87
C ALA A 119 0.64 -13.42 5.87
N ALA A 120 -0.04 -13.32 7.01
CA ALA A 120 -1.49 -13.58 7.07
C ALA A 120 -2.27 -12.56 6.20
N PHE A 121 -1.98 -11.27 6.34
CA PHE A 121 -2.59 -10.20 5.53
C PHE A 121 -2.35 -10.39 4.02
N VAL A 122 -1.11 -10.72 3.62
CA VAL A 122 -0.80 -10.99 2.20
C VAL A 122 -1.59 -12.19 1.68
N ASN A 123 -1.74 -13.24 2.48
CA ASN A 123 -2.52 -14.44 2.11
C ASN A 123 -4.02 -14.15 1.95
N ASP A 124 -4.56 -13.16 2.65
CA ASP A 124 -5.94 -12.72 2.45
C ASP A 124 -6.14 -12.09 1.06
N ALA A 125 -5.07 -11.59 0.43
CA ALA A 125 -5.06 -11.02 -0.93
C ALA A 125 -6.09 -9.88 -1.12
N ILE A 126 -6.22 -9.02 -0.10
CA ILE A 126 -7.19 -7.94 -0.04
C ILE A 126 -6.62 -6.55 -0.37
N SER A 127 -5.32 -6.45 -0.66
CA SER A 127 -4.69 -5.18 -1.02
C SER A 127 -5.32 -4.61 -2.29
N THR A 128 -5.51 -3.30 -2.36
CA THR A 128 -6.17 -2.63 -3.49
C THR A 128 -5.14 -1.97 -4.41
N PRO A 129 -5.44 -1.70 -5.69
CA PRO A 129 -4.49 -1.00 -6.56
C PRO A 129 -4.14 0.41 -6.06
N THR A 130 -2.85 0.74 -6.05
CA THR A 130 -2.38 2.12 -5.89
C THR A 130 -2.94 2.98 -7.04
N PRO A 131 -3.44 4.22 -6.77
CA PRO A 131 -4.06 5.05 -7.79
C PRO A 131 -3.15 5.29 -9.02
N GLY A 132 -3.61 4.86 -10.21
CA GLY A 132 -2.90 5.03 -11.48
C GLY A 132 -1.97 3.87 -11.88
N ALA A 133 -1.60 2.98 -10.94
CA ALA A 133 -0.66 1.88 -11.22
C ALA A 133 -1.24 0.87 -12.23
N LEU A 134 -2.52 0.51 -12.08
CA LEU A 134 -3.19 -0.42 -12.99
C LEU A 134 -3.33 0.14 -14.41
N GLU A 135 -3.69 1.42 -14.53
CA GLU A 135 -3.81 2.11 -15.82
C GLU A 135 -2.46 2.18 -16.54
N PHE A 136 -1.40 2.56 -15.82
CA PHE A 136 -0.04 2.64 -16.38
C PHE A 136 0.46 1.27 -16.85
N THR A 137 0.37 0.25 -15.99
CA THR A 137 0.86 -1.11 -16.32
C THR A 137 0.12 -1.69 -17.53
N LYS A 138 -1.21 -1.53 -17.61
CA LYS A 138 -2.00 -1.90 -18.79
C LYS A 138 -1.58 -1.13 -20.05
N ALA A 139 -1.33 0.18 -19.93
CA ALA A 139 -0.86 1.00 -21.05
C ALA A 139 0.54 0.59 -21.54
N ALA A 140 1.44 0.21 -20.63
CA ALA A 140 2.76 -0.33 -20.97
C ALA A 140 2.64 -1.69 -21.68
N ALA A 141 1.87 -2.63 -21.13
CA ALA A 141 1.63 -3.94 -21.72
C ALA A 141 1.02 -3.85 -23.12
N ALA A 142 0.05 -2.95 -23.33
CA ALA A 142 -0.57 -2.72 -24.64
C ALA A 142 0.41 -2.17 -25.69
N LYS A 143 1.56 -1.65 -25.28
CA LYS A 143 2.65 -1.18 -26.16
C LYS A 143 3.79 -2.19 -26.30
N GLY A 144 3.62 -3.41 -25.80
CA GLY A 144 4.64 -4.47 -25.86
C GLY A 144 5.78 -4.29 -24.87
N VAL A 145 5.57 -3.51 -23.80
CA VAL A 145 6.52 -3.39 -22.68
C VAL A 145 6.14 -4.41 -21.62
N GLU A 146 7.07 -5.29 -21.24
CA GLU A 146 6.84 -6.27 -20.16
C GLU A 146 6.87 -5.57 -18.79
N VAL A 147 6.02 -6.01 -17.87
CA VAL A 147 5.90 -5.43 -16.53
C VAL A 147 6.41 -6.44 -15.52
N PHE A 148 7.44 -6.07 -14.76
CA PHE A 148 8.02 -6.89 -13.69
C PHE A 148 7.70 -6.28 -12.32
N TYR A 149 7.34 -7.13 -11.37
CA TYR A 149 7.00 -6.80 -9.99
C TYR A 149 8.12 -7.30 -9.06
N VAL A 150 9.05 -6.43 -8.66
CA VAL A 150 10.22 -6.79 -7.85
C VAL A 150 9.98 -6.36 -6.40
N SER A 151 9.65 -7.33 -5.52
CA SER A 151 9.14 -7.04 -4.18
C SER A 151 9.84 -7.80 -3.06
N ASN A 152 9.90 -7.20 -1.87
CA ASN A 152 10.42 -7.83 -0.65
C ASN A 152 9.40 -8.65 0.15
N ARG A 153 8.18 -8.86 -0.39
CA ARG A 153 7.38 -10.05 -0.07
C ARG A 153 8.25 -11.30 -0.25
N LYS A 154 7.98 -12.33 0.54
CA LYS A 154 8.81 -13.55 0.60
C LYS A 154 8.29 -14.61 -0.37
N ALA A 155 9.15 -15.51 -0.83
CA ALA A 155 8.76 -16.63 -1.71
C ALA A 155 7.49 -17.39 -1.27
N PRO A 156 7.24 -17.68 0.03
CA PRO A 156 5.97 -18.33 0.44
C PRO A 156 4.70 -17.50 0.21
N GLU A 157 4.84 -16.20 -0.07
CA GLU A 157 3.77 -15.23 -0.31
C GLU A 157 3.50 -15.01 -1.82
N GLU A 158 4.22 -15.70 -2.72
CA GLU A 158 4.15 -15.54 -4.17
C GLU A 158 2.75 -15.82 -4.72
N ALA A 159 2.19 -16.99 -4.42
CA ALA A 159 0.88 -17.39 -4.92
C ALA A 159 -0.23 -16.40 -4.52
N ALA A 160 -0.19 -15.89 -3.29
CA ALA A 160 -1.13 -14.89 -2.81
C ALA A 160 -0.94 -13.52 -3.48
N THR A 161 0.32 -13.14 -3.73
CA THR A 161 0.66 -11.91 -4.44
C THR A 161 0.19 -11.94 -5.89
N ILE A 162 0.47 -13.03 -6.60
CA ILE A 162 -0.02 -13.27 -7.98
C ILE A 162 -1.55 -13.23 -8.00
N LYS A 163 -2.22 -13.94 -7.08
CA LYS A 163 -3.69 -13.91 -6.96
C LYS A 163 -4.22 -12.50 -6.78
N ASN A 164 -3.61 -11.71 -5.89
CA ASN A 164 -4.04 -10.33 -5.63
C ASN A 164 -3.87 -9.45 -6.88
N LEU A 165 -2.78 -9.59 -7.64
CA LEU A 165 -2.55 -8.86 -8.88
C LEU A 165 -3.54 -9.28 -9.98
N GLN A 166 -3.83 -10.58 -10.10
CA GLN A 166 -4.79 -11.13 -11.05
C GLN A 166 -6.22 -10.65 -10.79
N GLU A 167 -6.63 -10.51 -9.53
CA GLU A 167 -7.96 -10.02 -9.14
C GLU A 167 -8.29 -8.66 -9.79
N TYR A 168 -7.32 -7.75 -9.87
CA TYR A 168 -7.48 -6.44 -10.50
C TYR A 168 -7.09 -6.41 -11.99
N GLY A 169 -6.62 -7.54 -12.52
CA GLY A 169 -6.20 -7.69 -13.91
C GLY A 169 -4.92 -6.92 -14.23
N PHE A 170 -3.96 -6.88 -13.30
CA PHE A 170 -2.60 -6.43 -13.59
C PHE A 170 -1.97 -7.34 -14.66
N PRO A 171 -1.29 -6.79 -15.67
CA PRO A 171 -0.66 -7.58 -16.71
C PRO A 171 0.54 -8.34 -16.15
N PHE A 172 0.90 -9.47 -16.78
CA PHE A 172 2.06 -10.29 -16.38
C PHE A 172 2.04 -10.72 -14.91
N ALA A 173 0.85 -10.94 -14.33
CA ALA A 173 0.72 -11.47 -12.98
C ALA A 173 0.94 -13.00 -12.98
N ASP A 174 2.20 -13.41 -13.09
CA ASP A 174 2.67 -14.80 -13.13
C ASP A 174 4.08 -14.94 -12.51
N GLU A 175 4.52 -16.17 -12.28
CA GLU A 175 5.78 -16.55 -11.61
C GLU A 175 7.04 -16.04 -12.35
N LYS A 176 6.95 -15.68 -13.64
CA LYS A 176 8.11 -15.13 -14.37
C LYS A 176 8.34 -13.66 -14.02
N HIS A 177 7.28 -12.92 -13.77
CA HIS A 177 7.34 -11.46 -13.67
C HIS A 177 7.13 -10.96 -12.24
N VAL A 178 6.54 -11.77 -11.36
CA VAL A 178 6.52 -11.53 -9.92
C VAL A 178 7.80 -12.12 -9.32
N MET A 179 8.69 -11.27 -8.83
CA MET A 179 10.04 -11.66 -8.39
C MET A 179 10.22 -11.29 -6.91
N LEU A 180 10.05 -12.28 -6.04
CA LEU A 180 10.02 -12.11 -4.60
C LEU A 180 11.35 -12.44 -3.93
N ARG A 181 11.49 -11.96 -2.69
CA ARG A 181 12.66 -12.25 -1.87
C ARG A 181 12.70 -13.74 -1.50
N GLY A 182 13.86 -14.36 -1.74
CA GLY A 182 14.15 -15.74 -1.35
C GLY A 182 13.61 -16.81 -2.30
N GLU A 183 13.10 -16.45 -3.48
CA GLU A 183 12.77 -17.43 -4.53
C GLU A 183 14.04 -18.06 -5.11
N ILE A 184 15.10 -17.26 -5.24
CA ILE A 184 16.46 -17.68 -5.52
C ILE A 184 17.32 -17.36 -4.30
N GLU A 185 18.26 -18.23 -3.95
CA GLU A 185 19.12 -18.09 -2.77
C GLU A 185 19.85 -16.73 -2.70
N THR A 186 20.25 -16.18 -3.85
CA THR A 186 20.91 -14.86 -3.96
C THR A 186 19.95 -13.68 -3.89
N TRP A 187 18.64 -13.89 -3.96
CA TRP A 187 17.62 -12.84 -3.92
C TRP A 187 17.26 -12.49 -2.48
N GLY A 188 18.16 -11.76 -1.82
CA GLY A 188 17.97 -11.22 -0.47
C GLY A 188 17.04 -10.00 -0.43
N SER A 189 17.12 -9.19 0.64
CA SER A 189 16.31 -7.96 0.74
C SER A 189 16.77 -6.85 -0.21
N ALA A 190 18.06 -6.85 -0.58
CA ALA A 190 18.55 -6.00 -1.67
C ALA A 190 17.87 -6.43 -2.98
N LYS A 191 17.45 -5.46 -3.77
CA LYS A 191 16.69 -5.70 -5.02
C LYS A 191 17.59 -5.78 -6.25
N GLU A 192 18.84 -5.32 -6.17
CA GLU A 192 19.84 -5.36 -7.25
C GLU A 192 19.90 -6.73 -7.96
N PRO A 193 19.99 -7.89 -7.27
CA PRO A 193 20.07 -9.17 -7.98
C PRO A 193 18.84 -9.50 -8.84
N ARG A 194 17.66 -9.04 -8.43
CA ARG A 194 16.40 -9.22 -9.17
C ARG A 194 16.28 -8.22 -10.31
N ARG A 195 16.64 -6.94 -10.07
CA ARG A 195 16.73 -5.93 -11.13
C ARG A 195 17.73 -6.34 -12.20
N LYS A 196 18.88 -6.89 -11.81
CA LYS A 196 19.88 -7.44 -12.71
C LYS A 196 19.31 -8.59 -13.55
N ALA A 197 18.59 -9.53 -12.93
CA ALA A 197 17.97 -10.63 -13.68
C ALA A 197 16.99 -10.12 -14.76
N VAL A 198 16.24 -9.03 -14.49
CA VAL A 198 15.44 -8.36 -15.52
C VAL A 198 16.34 -7.67 -16.57
N ALA A 199 17.34 -6.92 -16.14
CA ALA A 199 18.25 -6.17 -17.01
C ALA A 199 19.10 -7.06 -17.92
N ASP A 200 19.34 -8.33 -17.54
CA ASP A 200 20.08 -9.30 -18.34
C ASP A 200 19.31 -9.68 -19.62
N ASP A 201 17.98 -9.72 -19.59
CA ASP A 201 17.13 -10.10 -20.75
C ASP A 201 16.34 -8.92 -21.36
N TYR A 202 16.12 -7.85 -20.61
CA TYR A 202 15.28 -6.72 -20.99
C TYR A 202 16.01 -5.38 -20.89
N ARG A 203 15.45 -4.39 -21.59
CA ARG A 203 15.79 -2.97 -21.44
C ARG A 203 14.76 -2.32 -20.51
N VAL A 204 15.10 -2.19 -19.24
CA VAL A 204 14.35 -1.49 -18.19
C VAL A 204 14.28 0.00 -18.53
N ILE A 205 13.14 0.45 -19.04
CA ILE A 205 12.92 1.84 -19.47
C ILE A 205 12.37 2.73 -18.35
N MET A 206 11.72 2.17 -17.34
CA MET A 206 11.22 2.91 -16.17
C MET A 206 11.23 2.02 -14.93
N MET A 207 11.42 2.63 -13.77
CA MET A 207 11.36 1.98 -12.46
C MET A 207 10.44 2.77 -11.54
N PHE A 208 9.71 2.07 -10.66
CA PHE A 208 8.77 2.67 -9.72
C PHE A 208 8.94 2.02 -8.34
N GLY A 209 8.83 2.84 -7.30
CA GLY A 209 9.03 2.45 -5.92
C GLY A 209 8.71 3.60 -4.98
N ASP A 210 8.24 3.28 -3.79
CA ASP A 210 8.06 4.21 -2.66
C ASP A 210 9.32 4.27 -1.77
N ASN A 211 10.26 3.33 -1.96
CA ASN A 211 11.50 3.23 -1.20
C ASN A 211 12.73 3.47 -2.10
N PHE A 212 13.77 4.14 -1.58
CA PHE A 212 15.03 4.27 -2.30
C PHE A 212 15.68 2.93 -2.67
N GLY A 213 15.48 1.90 -1.84
CA GLY A 213 15.91 0.51 -2.08
C GLY A 213 15.36 -0.10 -3.37
N ASP A 214 14.29 0.47 -3.92
CA ASP A 214 13.70 0.01 -5.18
C ASP A 214 14.57 0.37 -6.37
N PHE A 215 15.38 1.42 -6.25
CA PHE A 215 16.20 1.99 -7.33
C PHE A 215 17.70 1.67 -7.20
N THR A 216 18.19 1.53 -5.97
CA THR A 216 19.60 1.26 -5.66
C THR A 216 19.71 0.57 -4.30
N ASP A 217 20.77 -0.21 -4.09
CA ASP A 217 21.09 -0.84 -2.80
C ASP A 217 22.49 -0.44 -2.32
#